data_AF-A0A6P4DSN3-F1
#
_entry.id   AF-A0A6P4DSN3-F1
#
_cell.length_a   1.000
_cell.length_b   1.000
_cell.length_c   1.000
_cell.angle_alpha   90.00
_cell.angle_beta   90.00
_cell.angle_gamma   90.00
#
_symmetry.space_group_name_H-M   'P 1'
#
loop_
_entity.id
_entity.type
_entity.pdbx_description
1 polymer ?
#
loop_
_entity_poly.entity_id
_entity_poly.type
_entity_poly.pdbx_seq_one_letter_code
_entity_poly.pdbx_strand_id
1 'polypeptide(L)'
;MVVEESKATWVPVVAVKFVAVVDKVEDLMTVVHATAVVEWVKDCNQGGGRCRGRFGGVCASGSCYNYREASFFVDAENPEQDSDCPLPKEIRAAGNTYGNHFRVTTYGESHGRGVGCVIDGCPPRIPLSESDVQVDLDRRRPGQSKITTPRKETDTCKIFSGVFEGLTTGTPIHVFVPSTDQRGRDYSELSSGYRPSHADATYDMKYGIRSVQGGGRSSARETIGRVASGAVAKKILKDFAGTEILAYVSQVHKVVLPEDLIDNETVTLDQIESNIVRCPDPEYAEKMIAAIDAVRVRGDSVGVVTCIVRNCPRGIGSPVFDKLEAELAKAAMSLPATKGFQFGSGFAGTFLTGSEHNDEFYIDEHGRTRTRTNRSGGIQGGISNGEIINMRIAFKPTSTIAKEQNTVTRDKKETTLRVGGRHDPCVVPRAVPVVEAMVGLVLVVQLMAQYAQCNLFPVNSDLQEPLLPVLQPEEVPF
;
A
#
# COMPACT_ATOMS: atom_id res chain seq x y z
N MET A 1 31.95 -10.45 61.97
CA MET A 1 30.68 -10.11 62.64
C MET A 1 29.65 -9.87 61.55
N VAL A 2 28.56 -10.62 61.61
CA VAL A 2 27.36 -10.48 60.78
C VAL A 2 26.73 -9.11 61.06
N VAL A 3 26.44 -8.30 60.02
CA VAL A 3 25.36 -7.28 60.03
C VAL A 3 24.83 -7.06 58.60
N GLU A 4 23.57 -7.46 58.46
CA GLU A 4 22.43 -6.96 57.66
C GLU A 4 22.46 -6.75 56.13
N GLU A 5 21.45 -7.39 55.52
CA GLU A 5 20.88 -7.14 54.20
C GLU A 5 20.40 -5.68 54.03
N SER A 6 20.80 -5.03 52.93
CA SER A 6 20.10 -3.86 52.41
C SER A 6 19.27 -4.24 51.18
N LYS A 7 17.96 -4.10 51.35
CA LYS A 7 16.86 -4.43 50.42
C LYS A 7 17.03 -3.78 49.05
N ALA A 8 17.10 -4.60 48.00
CA ALA A 8 16.76 -4.15 46.64
C ALA A 8 15.24 -4.10 46.52
N THR A 9 14.68 -2.91 46.29
CA THR A 9 13.24 -2.74 46.06
C THR A 9 12.97 -3.00 44.59
N TRP A 10 12.38 -4.14 44.27
CA TRP A 10 11.83 -4.38 42.94
C TRP A 10 10.47 -3.70 42.82
N VAL A 11 10.27 -2.87 41.79
CA VAL A 11 8.96 -2.31 41.48
C VAL A 11 8.35 -3.14 40.34
N PRO A 12 7.19 -3.78 40.52
CA PRO A 12 6.53 -4.52 39.45
C PRO A 12 5.90 -3.55 38.45
N VAL A 13 6.32 -3.59 37.19
CA VAL A 13 5.51 -3.08 36.07
C VAL A 13 4.74 -4.29 35.54
N VAL A 14 3.45 -4.33 35.84
CA VAL A 14 2.58 -5.46 35.47
C VAL A 14 2.13 -5.30 34.02
N ALA A 15 2.82 -5.96 33.08
CA ALA A 15 2.25 -6.30 31.79
C ALA A 15 2.01 -7.82 31.75
N VAL A 16 0.82 -8.27 32.15
CA VAL A 16 0.45 -9.69 32.03
C VAL A 16 -0.01 -9.95 30.61
N LYS A 17 0.83 -10.61 29.80
CA LYS A 17 0.36 -11.28 28.58
C LYS A 17 0.05 -12.74 28.90
N PHE A 18 -1.21 -13.13 28.68
CA PHE A 18 -1.60 -14.53 28.71
C PHE A 18 -1.31 -15.16 27.35
N VAL A 19 -0.50 -16.22 27.34
CA VAL A 19 -0.35 -17.11 26.19
C VAL A 19 -0.99 -18.43 26.57
N ALA A 20 -2.10 -18.77 25.93
CA ALA A 20 -2.75 -20.06 26.06
C ALA A 20 -2.24 -20.98 24.95
N VAL A 21 -1.67 -22.12 25.34
CA VAL A 21 -1.40 -23.23 24.41
C VAL A 21 -2.58 -24.19 24.52
N VAL A 22 -3.30 -24.36 23.42
CA VAL A 22 -4.44 -25.26 23.34
C VAL A 22 -4.04 -26.44 22.47
N ASP A 23 -4.19 -27.65 23.01
CA ASP A 23 -3.91 -28.88 22.27
C ASP A 23 -5.19 -29.69 22.09
N LYS A 24 -5.30 -30.42 20.98
CA LYS A 24 -6.52 -31.15 20.63
C LYS A 24 -6.34 -32.63 20.94
N VAL A 25 -7.00 -33.11 22.00
CA VAL A 25 -7.08 -34.54 22.31
C VAL A 25 -8.56 -34.92 22.38
N GLU A 26 -8.97 -35.87 21.53
CA GLU A 26 -10.31 -36.50 21.53
C GLU A 26 -11.50 -35.51 21.59
N ASP A 27 -11.51 -34.55 20.65
CA ASP A 27 -12.64 -33.65 20.35
C ASP A 27 -13.18 -32.73 21.47
N LEU A 28 -12.40 -32.47 22.52
CA LEU A 28 -12.66 -31.35 23.47
C LEU A 28 -11.41 -30.46 23.62
N MET A 29 -11.61 -29.14 23.52
CA MET A 29 -10.54 -28.15 23.75
C MET A 29 -10.31 -28.00 25.25
N THR A 30 -9.13 -28.41 25.74
CA THR A 30 -8.73 -28.23 27.15
C THR A 30 -7.46 -27.38 27.21
N VAL A 31 -7.42 -26.37 28.07
CA VAL A 31 -6.23 -25.53 28.29
C VAL A 31 -5.22 -26.34 29.11
N VAL A 32 -4.05 -26.64 28.54
CA VAL A 32 -3.06 -27.56 29.16
C VAL A 32 -1.99 -26.81 29.96
N HIS A 33 -1.68 -25.55 29.62
CA HIS A 33 -0.73 -24.74 30.39
C HIS A 33 -0.93 -23.24 30.16
N ALA A 34 -0.83 -22.45 31.23
CA ALA A 34 -0.76 -20.99 31.19
C ALA A 34 0.53 -20.56 31.89
N THR A 35 1.35 -19.74 31.22
CA THR A 35 2.59 -19.22 31.81
C THR A 35 2.58 -17.71 31.74
N ALA A 36 2.71 -17.06 32.91
CA ALA A 36 2.91 -15.63 33.02
C ALA A 36 4.40 -15.32 32.86
N VAL A 37 4.75 -14.40 31.95
CA VAL A 37 6.11 -13.86 31.84
C VAL A 37 6.15 -12.57 32.65
N VAL A 38 7.02 -12.52 33.66
CA VAL A 38 7.28 -11.33 34.48
C VAL A 38 8.65 -10.78 34.08
N GLU A 39 8.69 -9.59 33.51
CA GLU A 39 9.95 -8.90 33.20
C GLU A 39 10.46 -8.17 34.45
N TRP A 40 11.77 -8.26 34.71
CA TRP A 40 12.44 -7.56 35.80
C TRP A 40 13.50 -6.61 35.25
N VAL A 41 13.44 -5.33 35.63
CA VAL A 41 14.48 -4.33 35.32
C VAL A 41 15.40 -4.18 36.52
N LYS A 42 16.72 -4.25 36.31
CA LYS A 42 17.71 -4.01 37.36
C LYS A 42 18.20 -2.56 37.29
N ASP A 43 17.91 -1.78 38.33
CA ASP A 43 18.41 -0.42 38.46
C ASP A 43 19.89 -0.45 38.87
N CYS A 44 20.77 0.09 38.03
CA CYS A 44 22.22 0.10 38.24
C CYS A 44 22.67 1.51 38.60
N ASN A 45 22.25 2.01 39.75
CA ASN A 45 22.79 3.23 40.36
C ASN A 45 23.51 2.87 41.65
N GLN A 46 24.75 2.35 41.53
CA GLN A 46 25.78 2.41 42.58
C GLN A 46 27.10 1.79 42.10
N GLY A 47 28.15 2.61 42.06
CA GLY A 47 29.55 2.16 41.95
C GLY A 47 30.16 2.24 40.55
N GLY A 48 30.95 3.29 40.31
CA GLY A 48 31.69 3.47 39.05
C GLY A 48 32.70 2.36 38.77
N GLY A 49 32.62 1.76 37.57
CA GLY A 49 33.58 0.80 37.03
C GLY A 49 33.66 0.90 35.50
N ARG A 50 34.89 0.90 34.96
CA ARG A 50 35.17 0.99 33.50
C ARG A 50 34.98 -0.37 32.81
N CYS A 51 34.15 -0.44 31.77
CA CYS A 51 34.12 -1.56 30.82
C CYS A 51 35.23 -1.39 29.77
N ARG A 52 36.15 -2.36 29.64
CA ARG A 52 37.11 -2.42 28.52
C ARG A 52 36.56 -3.34 27.42
N GLY A 53 36.28 -2.78 26.25
CA GLY A 53 36.01 -3.51 25.00
C GLY A 53 36.56 -2.73 23.80
N ARG A 54 37.13 -3.43 22.82
CA ARG A 54 37.67 -2.85 21.56
C ARG A 54 36.52 -2.23 20.76
N PHE A 55 36.22 -0.96 21.00
CA PHE A 55 35.74 0.08 20.07
C PHE A 55 35.45 1.28 20.97
N GLY A 56 36.25 2.34 20.83
CA GLY A 56 36.18 3.50 21.70
C GLY A 56 34.86 4.25 21.54
N GLY A 57 34.06 4.29 22.61
CA GLY A 57 32.94 5.20 22.78
C GLY A 57 32.97 5.74 24.21
N VAL A 58 32.93 7.06 24.36
CA VAL A 58 32.97 7.76 25.66
C VAL A 58 31.54 7.86 26.20
N CYS A 59 31.31 7.32 27.39
CA CYS A 59 30.03 7.49 28.11
C CYS A 59 29.95 8.90 28.73
N ALA A 60 28.99 9.69 28.28
CA ALA A 60 28.37 10.75 29.07
C ALA A 60 26.85 10.55 29.01
N SER A 61 26.21 10.50 30.18
CA SER A 61 24.77 10.28 30.43
C SER A 61 24.14 9.04 29.77
N GLY A 62 23.91 8.02 30.60
CA GLY A 62 23.46 6.67 30.24
C GLY A 62 22.25 6.59 29.31
N SER A 63 22.46 5.96 28.16
CA SER A 63 21.65 4.88 27.55
C SER A 63 22.29 4.52 26.21
N CYS A 64 22.74 3.28 26.03
CA CYS A 64 23.19 2.77 24.72
C CYS A 64 22.10 1.85 24.16
N TYR A 65 21.47 2.26 23.06
CA TYR A 65 20.61 1.40 22.27
C TYR A 65 21.36 1.01 20.98
N ASN A 66 21.41 -0.28 20.67
CA ASN A 66 21.90 -0.78 19.39
C ASN A 66 20.76 -1.53 18.69
N TYR A 67 20.19 -0.92 17.65
CA TYR A 67 19.45 -1.64 16.62
C TYR A 67 20.44 -2.00 15.52
N ARG A 68 20.65 -3.28 15.25
CA ARG A 68 21.23 -3.71 13.97
C ARG A 68 20.55 -4.96 13.42
N GLU A 69 20.14 -4.81 12.17
CA GLU A 69 19.93 -5.86 11.17
C GLU A 69 21.12 -6.83 11.19
N ALA A 70 20.85 -8.12 11.33
CA ALA A 70 21.88 -9.16 11.36
C ALA A 70 22.36 -9.45 9.93
N SER A 71 23.62 -9.12 9.65
CA SER A 71 24.40 -9.68 8.54
C SER A 71 25.28 -10.77 9.10
N PHE A 72 25.16 -12.01 8.62
CA PHE A 72 25.95 -13.15 9.09
C PHE A 72 27.28 -13.24 8.33
N PHE A 73 28.39 -13.27 9.06
CA PHE A 73 29.63 -13.90 8.63
C PHE A 73 29.76 -15.20 9.43
N VAL A 74 29.76 -16.35 8.75
CA VAL A 74 30.05 -17.64 9.37
C VAL A 74 31.55 -17.83 9.27
N ASP A 75 32.22 -17.92 10.43
CA ASP A 75 33.65 -18.23 10.49
C ASP A 75 33.82 -19.73 10.21
N ALA A 76 34.49 -20.07 9.11
CA ALA A 76 34.51 -21.43 8.56
C ALA A 76 35.41 -22.41 9.34
N GLU A 77 36.08 -21.96 10.39
CA GLU A 77 37.09 -22.75 11.10
C GLU A 77 36.59 -23.45 12.37
N ASN A 78 35.36 -23.22 12.85
CA ASN A 78 34.88 -23.89 14.07
C ASN A 78 33.35 -24.07 14.16
N PRO A 79 32.76 -25.11 13.53
CA PRO A 79 31.31 -25.28 13.44
C PRO A 79 30.61 -25.76 14.72
N GLU A 80 31.34 -26.15 15.76
CA GLU A 80 30.76 -26.71 17.00
C GLU A 80 30.49 -25.67 18.11
N GLN A 81 30.96 -24.43 17.98
CA GLN A 81 30.76 -23.39 19.01
C GLN A 81 29.53 -22.49 18.79
N ASP A 82 28.83 -22.61 17.66
CA ASP A 82 27.68 -21.76 17.32
C ASP A 82 26.32 -22.45 17.52
N SER A 83 26.28 -23.62 18.16
CA SER A 83 25.05 -24.40 18.40
C SER A 83 24.10 -23.79 19.45
N ASP A 84 24.56 -22.76 20.17
CA ASP A 84 23.82 -22.13 21.27
C ASP A 84 23.32 -20.72 20.93
N CYS A 85 23.40 -20.29 19.66
CA CYS A 85 22.73 -19.07 19.23
C CYS A 85 21.23 -19.35 19.06
N PRO A 86 20.33 -18.86 19.93
CA PRO A 86 18.91 -19.07 19.74
C PRO A 86 18.50 -18.40 18.43
N LEU A 87 18.06 -19.21 17.46
CA LEU A 87 17.41 -18.72 16.25
C LEU A 87 16.37 -17.65 16.65
N PRO A 88 16.29 -16.52 15.92
CA PRO A 88 15.31 -15.49 16.25
C PRO A 88 13.92 -16.10 16.31
N LYS A 89 13.30 -16.08 17.49
CA LYS A 89 11.99 -16.70 17.78
C LYS A 89 10.83 -16.01 17.05
N GLU A 90 11.06 -14.83 16.46
CA GLU A 90 10.14 -14.16 15.55
C GLU A 90 10.83 -13.89 14.22
N ILE A 91 10.51 -14.68 13.20
CA ILE A 91 10.74 -14.29 11.81
C ILE A 91 9.50 -13.56 11.35
N ARG A 92 9.57 -12.22 11.25
CA ARG A 92 8.51 -11.43 10.61
C ARG A 92 8.56 -11.66 9.11
N ALA A 93 7.87 -12.70 8.63
CA ALA A 93 7.61 -12.89 7.21
C ALA A 93 6.57 -11.83 6.76
N ALA A 94 7.04 -10.63 6.41
CA ALA A 94 6.21 -9.49 6.05
C ALA A 94 6.09 -9.33 4.52
N GLY A 95 4.93 -8.84 4.07
CA GLY A 95 4.65 -8.52 2.66
C GLY A 95 3.18 -8.52 2.26
N ASN A 96 2.27 -8.83 3.17
CA ASN A 96 0.81 -8.81 2.97
C ASN A 96 0.08 -7.74 3.78
N THR A 97 0.78 -6.99 4.64
CA THR A 97 0.24 -5.87 5.42
C THR A 97 0.87 -4.56 4.95
N TYR A 98 0.03 -3.55 4.74
CA TYR A 98 0.39 -2.18 4.40
C TYR A 98 0.03 -1.22 5.54
N GLY A 99 0.84 -0.20 5.78
CA GLY A 99 0.59 0.83 6.80
C GLY A 99 1.01 0.44 8.23
N ASN A 100 1.05 1.45 9.12
CA ASN A 100 1.41 1.31 10.54
C ASN A 100 0.28 1.74 11.50
N HIS A 101 -0.47 2.79 11.19
CA HIS A 101 -1.63 3.26 11.97
C HIS A 101 -2.94 2.74 11.37
N PHE A 102 -3.18 3.03 10.09
CA PHE A 102 -4.24 2.41 9.29
C PHE A 102 -3.64 1.20 8.54
N ARG A 103 -3.83 0.01 9.10
CA ARG A 103 -3.14 -1.21 8.66
C ARG A 103 -4.06 -2.07 7.82
N VAL A 104 -3.68 -2.34 6.58
CA VAL A 104 -4.46 -3.19 5.68
C VAL A 104 -3.72 -4.49 5.44
N THR A 105 -4.32 -5.61 5.81
CA THR A 105 -3.83 -6.94 5.47
C THR A 105 -4.72 -7.58 4.42
N THR A 106 -4.21 -7.81 3.21
CA THR A 106 -4.99 -8.49 2.17
C THR A 106 -4.78 -10.01 2.23
N TYR A 107 -5.75 -10.79 1.75
CA TYR A 107 -5.67 -12.25 1.72
C TYR A 107 -6.38 -12.85 0.48
N GLY A 108 -6.14 -14.13 0.24
CA GLY A 108 -6.75 -14.91 -0.84
C GLY A 108 -5.99 -14.92 -2.17
N GLU A 109 -6.27 -15.94 -2.97
CA GLU A 109 -5.68 -16.22 -4.28
C GLU A 109 -6.72 -16.02 -5.38
N SER A 110 -6.25 -15.73 -6.60
CA SER A 110 -7.15 -15.49 -7.75
C SER A 110 -8.11 -16.63 -8.10
N HIS A 111 -7.78 -17.88 -7.76
CA HIS A 111 -8.63 -19.06 -7.97
C HIS A 111 -9.02 -19.72 -6.63
N GLY A 112 -8.87 -19.01 -5.50
CA GLY A 112 -9.39 -19.43 -4.19
C GLY A 112 -10.84 -19.01 -4.00
N ARG A 113 -11.53 -19.51 -2.96
CA ARG A 113 -12.98 -19.27 -2.75
C ARG A 113 -13.38 -17.79 -2.68
N GLY A 114 -12.45 -16.91 -2.34
CA GLY A 114 -12.62 -15.47 -2.38
C GLY A 114 -11.32 -14.75 -2.06
N VAL A 115 -11.37 -13.43 -2.13
CA VAL A 115 -10.29 -12.52 -1.73
C VAL A 115 -10.86 -11.45 -0.81
N GLY A 116 -10.00 -10.74 -0.10
CA GLY A 116 -10.47 -9.69 0.79
C GLY A 116 -9.35 -8.99 1.53
N CYS A 117 -9.75 -8.25 2.55
CA CYS A 117 -8.84 -7.54 3.44
C CYS A 117 -9.36 -7.47 4.86
N VAL A 118 -8.43 -7.28 5.80
CA VAL A 118 -8.68 -6.83 7.17
C VAL A 118 -8.07 -5.44 7.30
N ILE A 119 -8.87 -4.48 7.75
CA ILE A 119 -8.48 -3.10 8.00
C ILE A 119 -8.43 -2.92 9.51
N ASP A 120 -7.25 -2.69 10.06
CA ASP A 120 -7.00 -2.43 11.47
C ASP A 120 -6.62 -0.96 11.69
N GLY A 121 -7.05 -0.37 12.80
CA GLY A 121 -6.84 1.05 13.10
C GLY A 121 -7.77 2.03 12.34
N CYS A 122 -8.87 1.56 11.74
CA CYS A 122 -9.89 2.48 11.23
C CYS A 122 -10.51 3.28 12.39
N PRO A 123 -10.64 4.62 12.29
CA PRO A 123 -11.32 5.40 13.33
C PRO A 123 -12.77 4.95 13.56
N PRO A 124 -13.32 5.07 14.78
CA PRO A 124 -14.73 4.78 15.06
C PRO A 124 -15.65 5.91 14.59
N ARG A 125 -16.95 5.60 14.49
CA ARG A 125 -18.07 6.53 14.18
C ARG A 125 -18.06 7.09 12.76
N ILE A 126 -17.46 6.38 11.81
CA ILE A 126 -17.56 6.72 10.40
C ILE A 126 -18.75 5.94 9.82
N PRO A 127 -19.72 6.59 9.16
CA PRO A 127 -20.76 5.90 8.43
C PRO A 127 -20.17 4.99 7.36
N LEU A 128 -20.42 3.68 7.45
CA LEU A 128 -19.87 2.70 6.52
C LEU A 128 -20.85 1.58 6.23
N SER A 129 -21.04 1.33 4.94
CA SER A 129 -21.86 0.26 4.37
C SER A 129 -21.13 -0.44 3.24
N GLU A 130 -21.58 -1.63 2.83
CA GLU A 130 -21.04 -2.26 1.60
C GLU A 130 -21.23 -1.38 0.37
N SER A 131 -22.29 -0.57 0.29
CA SER A 131 -22.53 0.34 -0.83
C SER A 131 -21.43 1.39 -0.99
N ASP A 132 -20.85 1.88 0.11
CA ASP A 132 -19.73 2.84 0.05
C ASP A 132 -18.51 2.20 -0.63
N VAL A 133 -18.24 0.93 -0.31
CA VAL A 133 -17.10 0.17 -0.84
C VAL A 133 -17.36 -0.30 -2.28
N GLN A 134 -18.61 -0.65 -2.57
CA GLN A 134 -19.00 -1.25 -3.85
C GLN A 134 -18.78 -0.30 -5.03
N VAL A 135 -18.91 1.02 -4.85
CA VAL A 135 -18.69 2.01 -5.91
C VAL A 135 -17.31 1.86 -6.55
N ASP A 136 -16.25 1.75 -5.74
CA ASP A 136 -14.89 1.62 -6.26
C ASP A 136 -14.58 0.20 -6.75
N LEU A 137 -15.15 -0.83 -6.11
CA LEU A 137 -15.02 -2.20 -6.57
C LEU A 137 -15.67 -2.39 -7.94
N ASP A 138 -16.83 -1.78 -8.17
CA ASP A 138 -17.50 -1.77 -9.46
C ASP A 138 -16.62 -1.09 -10.50
N ARG A 139 -16.05 0.09 -10.23
CA ARG A 139 -15.09 0.76 -11.14
C ARG A 139 -13.90 -0.13 -11.51
N ARG A 140 -13.40 -0.96 -10.59
CA ARG A 140 -12.24 -1.85 -10.79
C ARG A 140 -12.58 -3.14 -11.56
N ARG A 141 -13.83 -3.56 -11.50
CA ARG A 141 -14.31 -4.87 -11.93
C ARG A 141 -13.93 -5.20 -13.37
N PRO A 142 -13.59 -6.46 -13.68
CA PRO A 142 -13.41 -6.88 -15.08
C PRO A 142 -14.73 -6.85 -15.87
N GLY A 143 -14.64 -6.98 -17.20
CA GLY A 143 -15.80 -7.24 -18.06
C GLY A 143 -16.72 -6.06 -18.32
N GLN A 144 -16.28 -4.84 -18.01
CA GLN A 144 -17.07 -3.62 -18.20
C GLN A 144 -17.13 -3.17 -19.67
N SER A 145 -16.10 -3.49 -20.45
CA SER A 145 -15.98 -2.97 -21.81
C SER A 145 -15.14 -3.87 -22.72
N LYS A 146 -15.21 -3.60 -24.04
CA LYS A 146 -14.43 -4.30 -25.07
C LYS A 146 -12.91 -4.18 -24.93
N ILE A 147 -12.43 -3.20 -24.14
CA ILE A 147 -11.00 -2.93 -23.92
C ILE A 147 -10.49 -3.50 -22.58
N THR A 148 -11.32 -4.27 -21.88
CA THR A 148 -10.95 -4.98 -20.64
C THR A 148 -11.15 -6.49 -20.80
N THR A 149 -10.67 -7.26 -19.84
CA THR A 149 -10.81 -8.71 -19.82
C THR A 149 -12.29 -9.10 -19.78
N PRO A 150 -12.74 -10.07 -20.61
CA PRO A 150 -14.14 -10.49 -20.68
C PRO A 150 -14.60 -11.40 -19.53
N ARG A 151 -13.96 -11.34 -18.35
CA ARG A 151 -14.41 -12.04 -17.14
C ARG A 151 -15.61 -11.33 -16.54
N LYS A 152 -16.57 -12.08 -16.01
CA LYS A 152 -17.80 -11.54 -15.40
C LYS A 152 -17.82 -11.86 -13.90
N GLU A 153 -16.88 -11.28 -13.17
CA GLU A 153 -16.90 -11.27 -11.71
C GLU A 153 -17.78 -10.12 -11.24
N THR A 154 -18.59 -10.29 -10.20
CA THR A 154 -19.44 -9.21 -9.66
C THR A 154 -18.69 -8.30 -8.71
N ASP A 155 -17.58 -8.77 -8.13
CA ASP A 155 -16.79 -8.10 -7.09
C ASP A 155 -17.68 -7.59 -5.92
N THR A 156 -18.74 -8.32 -5.60
CA THR A 156 -19.68 -7.96 -4.53
C THR A 156 -19.04 -8.17 -3.16
N CYS A 157 -18.91 -7.11 -2.37
CA CYS A 157 -18.31 -7.19 -1.05
C CYS A 157 -19.34 -7.51 0.06
N LYS A 158 -18.80 -8.06 1.15
CA LYS A 158 -19.50 -8.26 2.43
C LYS A 158 -18.59 -7.81 3.57
N ILE A 159 -19.15 -7.01 4.49
CA ILE A 159 -18.47 -6.59 5.71
C ILE A 159 -18.89 -7.54 6.84
N PHE A 160 -17.92 -8.20 7.46
CA PHE A 160 -18.16 -9.21 8.51
C PHE A 160 -17.90 -8.71 9.93
N SER A 161 -17.14 -7.63 10.11
CA SER A 161 -16.77 -7.08 11.41
C SER A 161 -16.43 -5.60 11.31
N GLY A 162 -16.26 -4.94 12.46
CA GLY A 162 -15.78 -3.56 12.55
C GLY A 162 -16.83 -2.48 12.22
N VAL A 163 -18.08 -2.89 11.98
CA VAL A 163 -19.24 -2.01 11.76
C VAL A 163 -20.40 -2.48 12.63
N PHE A 164 -21.06 -1.54 13.31
CA PHE A 164 -22.26 -1.74 14.10
C PHE A 164 -23.23 -0.59 13.83
N GLU A 165 -24.51 -0.90 13.55
CA GLU A 165 -25.54 0.11 13.23
C GLU A 165 -25.13 1.10 12.12
N GLY A 166 -24.35 0.62 11.13
CA GLY A 166 -23.87 1.44 10.01
C GLY A 166 -22.69 2.35 10.34
N LEU A 167 -22.10 2.24 11.52
CA LEU A 167 -20.93 3.02 11.97
C LEU A 167 -19.72 2.11 12.22
N THR A 168 -18.53 2.59 11.88
CA THR A 168 -17.29 1.91 12.27
C THR A 168 -17.13 1.89 13.78
N THR A 169 -16.65 0.77 14.32
CA THR A 169 -16.52 0.58 15.78
C THR A 169 -15.14 0.94 16.34
N GLY A 170 -14.17 1.24 15.47
CA GLY A 170 -12.76 1.38 15.86
C GLY A 170 -12.01 0.05 15.95
N THR A 171 -12.69 -1.07 15.73
CA THR A 171 -12.11 -2.42 15.73
C THR A 171 -11.90 -2.92 14.30
N PRO A 172 -11.16 -4.03 14.08
CA PRO A 172 -10.82 -4.47 12.73
C PRO A 172 -12.05 -4.73 11.83
N ILE A 173 -12.02 -4.14 10.63
CA ILE A 173 -13.04 -4.31 9.60
C ILE A 173 -12.60 -5.43 8.66
N HIS A 174 -13.40 -6.50 8.60
CA HIS A 174 -13.17 -7.62 7.71
C HIS A 174 -14.05 -7.51 6.48
N VAL A 175 -13.44 -7.38 5.30
CA VAL A 175 -14.14 -7.33 4.01
C VAL A 175 -13.82 -8.57 3.19
N PHE A 176 -14.86 -9.27 2.73
CA PHE A 176 -14.75 -10.46 1.90
C PHE A 176 -15.45 -10.28 0.56
N VAL A 177 -14.84 -10.79 -0.51
CA VAL A 177 -15.37 -10.80 -1.87
C VAL A 177 -15.26 -12.24 -2.43
N PRO A 178 -16.38 -12.92 -2.71
CA PRO A 178 -16.34 -14.26 -3.29
C PRO A 178 -15.82 -14.22 -4.74
N SER A 179 -15.23 -15.34 -5.18
CA SER A 179 -14.86 -15.54 -6.58
C SER A 179 -15.94 -16.37 -7.27
N THR A 180 -16.54 -15.88 -8.36
CA THR A 180 -17.71 -16.53 -9.00
C THR A 180 -17.45 -17.07 -10.41
N ASP A 181 -16.40 -16.61 -11.12
CA ASP A 181 -16.09 -17.02 -12.51
C ASP A 181 -14.80 -17.85 -12.60
N GLN A 182 -14.66 -18.87 -11.73
CA GLN A 182 -13.51 -19.77 -11.73
C GLN A 182 -13.66 -20.90 -12.73
N ARG A 183 -12.89 -20.84 -13.82
CA ARG A 183 -12.74 -21.94 -14.78
C ARG A 183 -11.33 -22.51 -14.68
N GLY A 184 -11.14 -23.47 -13.78
CA GLY A 184 -9.83 -24.13 -13.60
C GLY A 184 -9.32 -24.86 -14.86
N ARG A 185 -10.21 -25.22 -15.80
CA ARG A 185 -9.87 -25.95 -17.04
C ARG A 185 -9.21 -25.08 -18.12
N ASP A 186 -9.39 -23.76 -18.09
CA ASP A 186 -8.85 -22.84 -19.12
C ASP A 186 -7.32 -22.63 -18.99
N TYR A 187 -6.68 -23.25 -17.99
CA TYR A 187 -5.28 -22.99 -17.61
C TYR A 187 -4.41 -24.25 -17.46
N SER A 188 -4.87 -25.43 -17.89
CA SER A 188 -4.06 -26.66 -17.84
C SER A 188 -2.73 -26.52 -18.59
N GLU A 189 -2.74 -25.78 -19.70
CA GLU A 189 -1.54 -25.47 -20.51
C GLU A 189 -0.52 -24.60 -19.75
N LEU A 190 -0.93 -23.83 -18.72
CA LEU A 190 0.00 -23.01 -17.91
C LEU A 190 0.92 -23.84 -17.00
N SER A 191 0.63 -25.13 -16.82
CA SER A 191 1.51 -26.04 -16.10
C SER A 191 2.77 -26.39 -16.90
N SER A 192 2.70 -26.27 -18.24
CA SER A 192 3.73 -26.76 -19.15
C SER A 192 5.00 -25.89 -19.18
N GLY A 193 4.92 -24.61 -18.82
CA GLY A 193 6.06 -23.69 -18.87
C GLY A 193 5.90 -22.46 -17.98
N TYR A 194 6.97 -21.70 -17.80
CA TYR A 194 6.92 -20.40 -17.15
C TYR A 194 6.39 -19.35 -18.13
N ARG A 195 5.43 -18.52 -17.72
CA ARG A 195 4.99 -17.41 -18.57
C ARG A 195 6.07 -16.32 -18.56
N PRO A 196 6.55 -15.85 -19.72
CA PRO A 196 7.48 -14.73 -19.78
C PRO A 196 6.93 -13.50 -19.04
N SER A 197 7.77 -12.82 -18.28
CA SER A 197 7.41 -11.58 -17.56
C SER A 197 6.27 -11.74 -16.53
N HIS A 198 5.98 -12.97 -16.08
CA HIS A 198 5.15 -13.29 -14.92
C HIS A 198 6.00 -13.77 -13.73
N ALA A 199 5.34 -13.96 -12.59
CA ALA A 199 5.98 -14.39 -11.35
C ALA A 199 6.21 -15.90 -11.24
N ASP A 200 5.98 -16.67 -12.30
CA ASP A 200 5.95 -18.13 -12.24
C ASP A 200 7.26 -18.75 -11.74
N ALA A 201 8.37 -18.43 -12.43
CA ALA A 201 9.69 -18.94 -12.07
C ALA A 201 10.17 -18.39 -10.72
N THR A 202 9.90 -17.11 -10.44
CA THR A 202 10.31 -16.48 -9.19
C THR A 202 9.56 -17.01 -7.98
N TYR A 203 8.31 -17.45 -8.14
CA TYR A 203 7.56 -18.14 -7.09
C TYR A 203 8.15 -19.52 -6.80
N ASP A 204 8.47 -20.31 -7.83
CA ASP A 204 9.14 -21.60 -7.62
C ASP A 204 10.52 -21.42 -6.97
N MET A 205 11.30 -20.42 -7.39
CA MET A 205 12.61 -20.10 -6.79
C MET A 205 12.50 -19.67 -5.33
N LYS A 206 11.49 -18.85 -4.98
CA LYS A 206 11.34 -18.29 -3.63
C LYS A 206 10.65 -19.23 -2.66
N TYR A 207 9.60 -19.92 -3.11
CA TYR A 207 8.69 -20.68 -2.26
C TYR A 207 8.72 -22.19 -2.51
N GLY A 208 9.35 -22.66 -3.60
CA GLY A 208 9.33 -24.08 -4.00
C GLY A 208 7.97 -24.58 -4.49
N ILE A 209 6.93 -23.76 -4.38
CA ILE A 209 5.55 -24.07 -4.77
C ILE A 209 4.90 -22.84 -5.41
N ARG A 210 4.14 -23.07 -6.48
CA ARG A 210 3.32 -22.05 -7.13
C ARG A 210 1.90 -22.54 -7.37
N SER A 211 0.94 -21.63 -7.24
CA SER A 211 -0.42 -21.88 -7.72
C SER A 211 -0.44 -21.69 -9.23
N VAL A 212 -0.41 -22.81 -9.96
CA VAL A 212 -0.40 -22.84 -11.43
C VAL A 212 -1.71 -22.29 -12.03
N GLN A 213 -2.80 -22.38 -11.26
CA GLN A 213 -4.11 -21.86 -11.64
C GLN A 213 -4.10 -20.32 -11.50
N GLY A 214 -3.84 -19.66 -12.63
CA GLY A 214 -3.78 -18.20 -12.71
C GLY A 214 -2.46 -17.60 -12.22
N GLY A 215 -2.53 -16.43 -11.61
CA GLY A 215 -1.36 -15.74 -11.03
C GLY A 215 -1.19 -15.96 -9.53
N GLY A 216 -1.96 -16.91 -8.95
CA GLY A 216 -2.00 -17.13 -7.50
C GLY A 216 -2.23 -15.83 -6.72
N ARG A 217 -1.33 -15.57 -5.77
CA ARG A 217 -1.30 -14.38 -4.91
C ARG A 217 -0.80 -13.11 -5.61
N SER A 218 0.05 -13.23 -6.64
CA SER A 218 0.57 -12.10 -7.44
C SER A 218 -0.44 -11.55 -8.46
N SER A 219 -1.62 -12.17 -8.56
CA SER A 219 -2.65 -11.76 -9.51
C SER A 219 -3.23 -10.39 -9.17
N ALA A 220 -3.63 -9.63 -10.19
CA ALA A 220 -4.38 -8.38 -10.03
C ALA A 220 -5.75 -8.58 -9.34
N ARG A 221 -6.18 -9.81 -9.06
CA ARG A 221 -7.33 -10.08 -8.16
C ARG A 221 -7.07 -9.59 -6.74
N GLU A 222 -5.83 -9.67 -6.25
CA GLU A 222 -5.45 -9.22 -4.90
C GLU A 222 -5.80 -7.75 -4.67
N THR A 223 -5.72 -6.92 -5.72
CA THR A 223 -6.03 -5.49 -5.62
C THR A 223 -7.49 -5.19 -5.26
N ILE A 224 -8.39 -6.18 -5.22
CA ILE A 224 -9.73 -6.04 -4.61
C ILE A 224 -9.61 -5.65 -3.14
N GLY A 225 -8.72 -6.30 -2.37
CA GLY A 225 -8.50 -5.95 -0.98
C GLY A 225 -7.99 -4.52 -0.83
N ARG A 226 -7.11 -4.09 -1.74
CA ARG A 226 -6.59 -2.72 -1.77
C ARG A 226 -7.68 -1.70 -2.07
N VAL A 227 -8.51 -1.95 -3.09
CA VAL A 227 -9.62 -1.07 -3.48
C VAL A 227 -10.67 -1.01 -2.37
N ALA A 228 -11.01 -2.14 -1.76
CA ALA A 228 -11.97 -2.17 -0.67
C ALA A 228 -11.50 -1.33 0.53
N SER A 229 -10.24 -1.49 0.95
CA SER A 229 -9.67 -0.65 2.01
C SER A 229 -9.46 0.80 1.60
N GLY A 230 -9.15 1.04 0.33
CA GLY A 230 -8.96 2.39 -0.23
C GLY A 230 -10.26 3.17 -0.28
N ALA A 231 -11.41 2.52 -0.50
CA ALA A 231 -12.71 3.17 -0.42
C ALA A 231 -12.98 3.73 0.99
N VAL A 232 -12.66 2.94 2.04
CA VAL A 232 -12.75 3.40 3.44
C VAL A 232 -11.80 4.57 3.69
N ALA A 233 -10.55 4.48 3.22
CA ALA A 233 -9.58 5.57 3.36
C ALA A 233 -9.99 6.85 2.63
N LYS A 234 -10.50 6.74 1.40
CA LYS A 234 -11.02 7.87 0.62
C LYS A 234 -12.21 8.53 1.32
N LYS A 235 -13.10 7.73 1.91
CA LYS A 235 -14.22 8.26 2.70
C LYS A 235 -13.73 9.09 3.88
N ILE A 236 -12.79 8.54 4.67
CA ILE A 236 -12.16 9.27 5.79
C ILE A 236 -11.57 10.60 5.33
N LEU A 237 -10.79 10.60 4.25
CA LEU A 237 -10.10 11.80 3.77
C LEU A 237 -11.10 12.84 3.22
N LYS A 238 -12.15 12.40 2.53
CA LYS A 238 -13.23 13.27 2.04
C LYS A 238 -13.99 13.92 3.19
N ASP A 239 -14.39 13.12 4.17
CA ASP A 239 -15.09 13.58 5.37
C ASP A 239 -14.20 14.48 6.24
N PHE A 240 -12.90 14.21 6.27
CA PHE A 240 -11.95 14.95 7.10
C PHE A 240 -11.54 16.30 6.51
N ALA A 241 -11.13 16.36 5.24
CA ALA A 241 -10.55 17.55 4.63
C ALA A 241 -11.18 17.94 3.29
N GLY A 242 -12.26 17.27 2.86
CA GLY A 242 -12.77 17.42 1.51
C GLY A 242 -11.76 16.93 0.46
N THR A 243 -10.86 16.02 0.82
CA THR A 243 -9.81 15.51 -0.07
C THR A 243 -10.44 14.77 -1.24
N GLU A 244 -10.02 15.12 -2.45
CA GLU A 244 -10.44 14.46 -3.68
C GLU A 244 -9.23 13.77 -4.32
N ILE A 245 -9.35 12.47 -4.55
CA ILE A 245 -8.32 11.67 -5.21
C ILE A 245 -8.89 11.22 -6.55
N LEU A 246 -8.37 11.79 -7.64
CA LEU A 246 -8.84 11.52 -8.99
C LEU A 246 -7.67 10.97 -9.81
N ALA A 247 -7.87 9.82 -10.45
CA ALA A 247 -6.91 9.30 -11.40
C ALA A 247 -7.53 9.10 -12.78
N TYR A 248 -6.72 9.23 -13.82
CA TYR A 248 -7.15 9.05 -15.19
C TYR A 248 -6.03 8.53 -16.08
N VAL A 249 -6.41 7.92 -17.20
CA VAL A 249 -5.44 7.43 -18.18
C VAL A 249 -4.92 8.61 -19.00
N SER A 250 -3.62 8.87 -18.88
CA SER A 250 -2.93 9.98 -19.55
C SER A 250 -2.07 9.54 -20.72
N GLN A 251 -1.80 8.23 -20.83
CA GLN A 251 -1.12 7.67 -21.99
C GLN A 251 -1.56 6.25 -22.24
N VAL A 252 -1.76 5.94 -23.52
CA VAL A 252 -1.79 4.56 -24.01
C VAL A 252 -0.88 4.43 -25.21
N HIS A 253 0.12 3.55 -25.10
CA HIS A 253 1.13 3.31 -26.12
C HIS A 253 1.81 4.63 -26.53
N LYS A 254 1.55 5.13 -27.74
CA LYS A 254 2.12 6.36 -28.34
C LYS A 254 1.16 7.54 -28.26
N VAL A 255 -0.07 7.33 -27.81
CA VAL A 255 -1.07 8.38 -27.62
C VAL A 255 -0.88 8.92 -26.22
N VAL A 256 -0.32 10.12 -26.12
CA VAL A 256 0.03 10.81 -24.86
C VAL A 256 -0.81 12.08 -24.79
N LEU A 257 -1.48 12.32 -23.65
CA LEU A 257 -2.08 13.62 -23.39
C LEU A 257 -0.97 14.68 -23.32
N PRO A 258 -1.10 15.79 -24.08
CA PRO A 258 -0.23 16.94 -23.89
C PRO A 258 -0.24 17.41 -22.44
N GLU A 259 0.90 17.94 -22.00
CA GLU A 259 0.97 18.62 -20.70
C GLU A 259 0.02 19.82 -20.71
N ASP A 260 -0.57 20.10 -19.54
CA ASP A 260 -1.53 21.18 -19.31
C ASP A 260 -2.85 21.13 -20.10
N LEU A 261 -3.07 20.10 -20.95
CA LEU A 261 -4.37 19.92 -21.62
C LEU A 261 -5.50 19.69 -20.61
N ILE A 262 -5.20 18.95 -19.54
CA ILE A 262 -6.12 18.69 -18.45
C ILE A 262 -5.78 19.62 -17.30
N ASP A 263 -6.73 20.48 -16.96
CA ASP A 263 -6.63 21.32 -15.78
C ASP A 263 -6.86 20.48 -14.51
N ASN A 264 -5.81 20.39 -13.71
CA ASN A 264 -5.82 19.61 -12.47
C ASN A 264 -6.75 20.22 -11.40
N GLU A 265 -7.14 21.49 -11.50
CA GLU A 265 -8.07 22.13 -10.57
C GLU A 265 -9.53 21.81 -10.90
N THR A 266 -9.87 21.63 -12.19
CA THR A 266 -11.27 21.56 -12.63
C THR A 266 -11.72 20.20 -13.16
N VAL A 267 -10.79 19.27 -13.47
CA VAL A 267 -11.17 17.93 -13.95
C VAL A 267 -12.11 17.21 -12.96
N THR A 268 -13.15 16.56 -13.48
CA THR A 268 -14.18 15.90 -12.66
C THR A 268 -14.19 14.39 -12.84
N LEU A 269 -14.75 13.68 -11.85
CA LEU A 269 -14.95 12.23 -11.95
C LEU A 269 -15.88 11.88 -13.12
N ASP A 270 -16.90 12.69 -13.41
CA ASP A 270 -17.83 12.46 -14.51
C ASP A 270 -17.13 12.52 -15.88
N GLN A 271 -16.20 13.46 -16.06
CA GLN A 271 -15.37 13.51 -17.27
C GLN A 271 -14.52 12.25 -17.40
N ILE A 272 -13.92 11.79 -16.30
CA ILE A 272 -13.08 10.59 -16.27
C ILE A 272 -13.92 9.34 -16.58
N GLU A 273 -15.08 9.16 -15.97
CA GLU A 273 -15.92 7.96 -16.16
C GLU A 273 -16.82 8.02 -17.41
N SER A 274 -16.82 9.14 -18.15
CA SER A 274 -17.62 9.33 -19.37
C SER A 274 -17.33 8.34 -20.49
N ASN A 275 -16.18 7.65 -20.45
CA ASN A 275 -15.71 6.75 -21.48
C ASN A 275 -14.97 5.54 -20.91
N ILE A 276 -14.87 4.49 -21.72
CA ILE A 276 -14.37 3.18 -21.30
C ILE A 276 -12.86 3.16 -20.99
N VAL A 277 -12.07 4.12 -21.50
CA VAL A 277 -10.61 4.19 -21.26
C VAL A 277 -10.26 5.06 -20.06
N ARG A 278 -11.21 5.81 -19.52
CA ARG A 278 -11.03 6.73 -18.40
C ARG A 278 -10.07 7.88 -18.67
N CYS A 279 -10.20 8.49 -19.84
CA CYS A 279 -9.45 9.69 -20.22
C CYS A 279 -10.41 10.90 -20.20
N PRO A 280 -10.12 12.00 -19.48
CA PRO A 280 -11.04 13.13 -19.36
C PRO A 280 -11.22 13.92 -20.66
N ASP A 281 -10.29 13.83 -21.61
CA ASP A 281 -10.41 14.44 -22.93
C ASP A 281 -11.05 13.45 -23.94
N PRO A 282 -12.22 13.79 -24.53
CA PRO A 282 -12.92 12.88 -25.44
C PRO A 282 -12.15 12.53 -26.73
N GLU A 283 -11.41 13.48 -27.31
CA GLU A 283 -10.66 13.27 -28.55
C GLU A 283 -9.51 12.28 -28.32
N TYR A 284 -8.77 12.47 -27.24
CA TYR A 284 -7.71 11.56 -26.84
C TYR A 284 -8.27 10.23 -26.34
N ALA A 285 -9.43 10.21 -25.69
CA ALA A 285 -10.11 8.97 -25.33
C ALA A 285 -10.36 8.09 -26.57
N GLU A 286 -10.91 8.65 -27.65
CA GLU A 286 -11.12 7.93 -28.91
C GLU A 286 -9.82 7.41 -29.52
N LYS A 287 -8.79 8.25 -29.58
CA LYS A 287 -7.45 7.86 -30.06
C LYS A 287 -6.85 6.73 -29.22
N MET A 288 -7.00 6.79 -27.90
CA MET A 288 -6.52 5.74 -26.99
C MET A 288 -7.31 4.44 -27.17
N ILE A 289 -8.64 4.50 -27.31
CA ILE A 289 -9.48 3.33 -27.58
C ILE A 289 -9.07 2.67 -28.90
N ALA A 290 -8.86 3.45 -29.96
CA ALA A 290 -8.40 2.95 -31.25
C ALA A 290 -7.00 2.31 -31.13
N ALA A 291 -6.10 2.91 -30.36
CA ALA A 291 -4.78 2.35 -30.08
C ALA A 291 -4.89 1.00 -29.35
N ILE A 292 -5.74 0.88 -28.33
CA ILE A 292 -5.97 -0.38 -27.60
C ILE A 292 -6.55 -1.45 -28.54
N ASP A 293 -7.52 -1.11 -29.38
CA ASP A 293 -8.12 -2.05 -30.33
C ASP A 293 -7.08 -2.55 -31.36
N ALA A 294 -6.24 -1.65 -31.90
CA ALA A 294 -5.16 -2.00 -32.82
C ALA A 294 -4.06 -2.85 -32.17
N VAL A 295 -3.84 -2.64 -30.87
CA VAL A 295 -2.90 -3.39 -30.05
C VAL A 295 -3.46 -4.75 -29.66
N ARG A 296 -4.76 -4.88 -29.35
CA ARG A 296 -5.40 -6.15 -29.01
C ARG A 296 -5.19 -7.19 -30.11
N VAL A 297 -5.22 -6.77 -31.37
CA VAL A 297 -4.95 -7.62 -32.54
C VAL A 297 -3.49 -8.10 -32.57
N ARG A 298 -2.55 -7.29 -32.07
CA ARG A 298 -1.10 -7.53 -32.12
C ARG A 298 -0.50 -8.08 -30.81
N GLY A 299 -1.23 -7.95 -29.71
CA GLY A 299 -0.86 -8.39 -28.37
C GLY A 299 0.17 -7.53 -27.63
N ASP A 300 0.17 -6.20 -27.73
CA ASP A 300 1.23 -5.36 -27.12
C ASP A 300 0.79 -3.95 -26.66
N SER A 301 0.59 -3.70 -25.36
CA SER A 301 0.03 -2.43 -24.82
C SER A 301 0.89 -1.77 -23.74
N VAL A 302 1.12 -0.47 -23.72
CA VAL A 302 1.72 0.23 -22.55
C VAL A 302 0.74 1.31 -22.09
N GLY A 303 0.79 1.75 -20.84
CA GLY A 303 0.06 2.95 -20.46
C GLY A 303 0.57 3.66 -19.20
N VAL A 304 0.12 4.90 -19.02
CA VAL A 304 0.40 5.74 -17.85
C VAL A 304 -0.92 6.24 -17.28
N VAL A 305 -1.02 6.19 -15.95
CA VAL A 305 -2.11 6.79 -15.17
C VAL A 305 -1.57 8.03 -14.48
N THR A 306 -2.23 9.17 -14.68
CA THR A 306 -2.03 10.36 -13.84
C THR A 306 -2.97 10.28 -12.65
N CYS A 307 -2.49 10.63 -11.46
CA CYS A 307 -3.31 10.79 -10.27
C CYS A 307 -3.07 12.17 -9.67
N ILE A 308 -4.16 12.84 -9.32
CA ILE A 308 -4.16 14.12 -8.63
C ILE A 308 -4.85 14.00 -7.28
N VAL A 309 -4.38 14.78 -6.31
CA VAL A 309 -5.01 14.92 -4.99
C VAL A 309 -5.26 16.39 -4.73
N ARG A 310 -6.54 16.76 -4.62
CA ARG A 310 -6.97 18.10 -4.17
C ARG A 310 -7.27 18.06 -2.69
N ASN A 311 -7.11 19.21 -2.04
CA ASN A 311 -7.37 19.38 -0.60
C ASN A 311 -6.66 18.30 0.25
N CYS A 312 -5.40 18.00 -0.10
CA CYS A 312 -4.57 17.15 0.75
C CYS A 312 -4.31 17.89 2.08
N PRO A 313 -4.51 17.25 3.24
CA PRO A 313 -4.17 17.86 4.53
C PRO A 313 -2.72 18.37 4.51
N ARG A 314 -2.52 19.62 4.90
CA ARG A 314 -1.19 20.27 4.90
C ARG A 314 -0.34 19.73 6.03
N GLY A 315 0.96 19.61 5.78
CA GLY A 315 1.92 19.20 6.80
C GLY A 315 1.99 17.70 7.07
N ILE A 316 1.30 16.84 6.31
CA ILE A 316 1.41 15.39 6.47
C ILE A 316 2.63 14.85 5.72
N GLY A 317 3.28 13.84 6.28
CA GLY A 317 4.50 13.24 5.73
C GLY A 317 5.63 13.20 6.75
N SER A 318 6.85 12.97 6.28
CA SER A 318 8.04 12.91 7.13
C SER A 318 9.28 13.35 6.36
N PRO A 319 10.31 13.90 7.01
CA PRO A 319 11.43 14.52 6.29
C PRO A 319 12.53 13.55 5.83
N VAL A 320 12.52 12.29 6.26
CA VAL A 320 13.66 11.36 6.06
C VAL A 320 13.27 10.04 5.37
N PHE A 321 13.01 8.96 6.11
CA PHE A 321 12.81 7.63 5.53
C PHE A 321 11.38 7.42 5.04
N ASP A 322 10.40 7.99 5.75
CA ASP A 322 8.97 7.84 5.46
C ASP A 322 8.40 9.07 4.73
N LYS A 323 9.20 9.67 3.83
CA LYS A 323 8.78 10.81 3.01
C LYS A 323 7.48 10.51 2.28
N LEU A 324 6.59 11.49 2.20
CA LEU A 324 5.28 11.30 1.59
C LEU A 324 5.39 10.79 0.14
N GLU A 325 6.26 11.41 -0.67
CA GLU A 325 6.52 10.97 -2.04
C GLU A 325 7.16 9.57 -2.12
N ALA A 326 7.93 9.18 -1.11
CA ALA A 326 8.54 7.84 -1.04
C ALA A 326 7.49 6.76 -0.69
N GLU A 327 6.59 7.03 0.26
CA GLU A 327 5.49 6.13 0.57
C GLU A 327 4.47 6.05 -0.58
N LEU A 328 4.19 7.17 -1.27
CA LEU A 328 3.40 7.17 -2.51
C LEU A 328 4.09 6.34 -3.62
N ALA A 329 5.40 6.48 -3.79
CA ALA A 329 6.16 5.70 -4.75
C ALA A 329 6.10 4.20 -4.42
N LYS A 330 6.30 3.81 -3.16
CA LYS A 330 6.17 2.43 -2.69
C LYS A 330 4.76 1.88 -2.91
N ALA A 331 3.73 2.66 -2.60
CA ALA A 331 2.35 2.29 -2.84
C ALA A 331 2.08 2.03 -4.33
N ALA A 332 2.51 2.94 -5.21
CA ALA A 332 2.38 2.81 -6.66
C ALA A 332 3.22 1.64 -7.22
N MET A 333 4.48 1.52 -6.84
CA MET A 333 5.40 0.48 -7.33
C MET A 333 5.04 -0.93 -6.81
N SER A 334 4.24 -1.03 -5.76
CA SER A 334 3.69 -2.30 -5.28
C SER A 334 2.49 -2.83 -6.09
N LEU A 335 1.97 -2.03 -7.04
CA LEU A 335 0.87 -2.44 -7.90
C LEU A 335 1.33 -3.42 -8.98
N PRO A 336 0.47 -4.35 -9.41
CA PRO A 336 0.79 -5.23 -10.53
C PRO A 336 1.10 -4.43 -11.80
N ALA A 337 2.13 -4.88 -12.52
CA ALA A 337 2.59 -4.31 -13.78
C ALA A 337 3.19 -2.89 -13.72
N THR A 338 3.36 -2.26 -12.55
CA THR A 338 4.03 -0.95 -12.50
C THR A 338 5.53 -1.05 -12.75
N LYS A 339 6.07 0.00 -13.38
CA LYS A 339 7.48 0.11 -13.77
C LYS A 339 8.09 1.49 -13.54
N GLY A 340 7.28 2.51 -13.29
CA GLY A 340 7.77 3.85 -13.04
C GLY A 340 6.79 4.66 -12.22
N PHE A 341 7.35 5.60 -11.47
CA PHE A 341 6.64 6.58 -10.68
C PHE A 341 7.31 7.94 -10.90
N GLN A 342 6.52 8.98 -11.11
CA GLN A 342 6.95 10.35 -11.19
C GLN A 342 6.02 11.20 -10.32
N PHE A 343 6.55 12.24 -9.69
CA PHE A 343 5.78 13.22 -8.92
C PHE A 343 6.18 14.63 -9.34
N GLY A 344 5.22 15.56 -9.31
CA GLY A 344 5.42 16.93 -9.80
C GLY A 344 5.96 16.98 -11.23
N SER A 345 7.01 17.76 -11.42
CA SER A 345 7.76 17.87 -12.68
C SER A 345 8.49 16.58 -13.10
N GLY A 346 8.57 15.57 -12.23
CA GLY A 346 9.14 14.27 -12.54
C GLY A 346 10.55 14.35 -13.12
N PHE A 347 10.83 13.54 -14.15
CA PHE A 347 12.12 13.58 -14.84
C PHE A 347 12.30 14.83 -15.71
N ALA A 348 11.23 15.53 -16.10
CA ALA A 348 11.37 16.77 -16.86
C ALA A 348 12.06 17.86 -16.01
N GLY A 349 11.87 17.81 -14.69
CA GLY A 349 12.56 18.70 -13.75
C GLY A 349 14.09 18.56 -13.74
N THR A 350 14.66 17.42 -14.17
CA THR A 350 16.13 17.24 -14.16
C THR A 350 16.84 18.01 -15.28
N PHE A 351 16.09 18.63 -16.20
CA PHE A 351 16.62 19.48 -17.25
C PHE A 351 16.59 20.98 -16.89
N LEU A 352 16.04 21.33 -15.73
CA LEU A 352 15.87 22.71 -15.28
C LEU A 352 16.97 23.11 -14.29
N THR A 353 17.36 24.37 -14.32
CA THR A 353 18.17 24.99 -13.26
C THR A 353 17.31 25.30 -12.03
N GLY A 354 17.94 25.55 -10.88
CA GLY A 354 17.20 25.90 -9.65
C GLY A 354 16.29 27.12 -9.82
N SER A 355 16.75 28.17 -10.52
CA SER A 355 15.93 29.35 -10.82
C SER A 355 14.73 29.07 -11.72
N GLU A 356 14.80 28.03 -12.54
CA GLU A 356 13.69 27.62 -13.42
C GLU A 356 12.75 26.61 -12.73
N HIS A 357 13.25 25.83 -11.77
CA HIS A 357 12.50 24.78 -11.10
C HIS A 357 11.75 25.30 -9.87
N ASN A 358 12.37 26.21 -9.09
CA ASN A 358 11.84 26.65 -7.80
C ASN A 358 10.38 27.14 -7.89
N ASP A 359 9.58 26.68 -6.92
CA ASP A 359 8.21 27.12 -6.75
C ASP A 359 8.18 28.31 -5.78
N GLU A 360 8.07 29.53 -6.32
CA GLU A 360 8.08 30.76 -5.52
C GLU A 360 6.89 30.85 -4.58
N PHE A 361 7.14 31.17 -3.31
CA PHE A 361 6.09 31.32 -2.30
C PHE A 361 5.37 32.67 -2.41
N TYR A 362 4.08 32.67 -2.09
CA TYR A 362 3.26 33.87 -1.90
C TYR A 362 2.19 33.63 -0.84
N ILE A 363 1.57 34.71 -0.36
CA ILE A 363 0.43 34.66 0.54
C ILE A 363 -0.86 34.85 -0.27
N ASP A 364 -1.80 33.92 -0.15
CA ASP A 364 -3.10 34.02 -0.81
C ASP A 364 -4.05 34.99 -0.09
N GLU A 365 -5.23 35.21 -0.67
CA GLU A 365 -6.27 36.11 -0.12
C GLU A 365 -6.82 35.68 1.25
N HIS A 366 -6.56 34.43 1.66
CA HIS A 366 -6.94 33.88 2.95
C HIS A 366 -5.78 33.86 3.95
N GLY A 367 -4.62 34.46 3.61
CA GLY A 367 -3.45 34.51 4.49
C GLY A 367 -2.60 33.23 4.48
N ARG A 368 -2.86 32.29 3.57
CA ARG A 368 -2.15 31.01 3.51
C ARG A 368 -0.91 31.12 2.62
N THR A 369 0.18 30.47 3.05
CA THR A 369 1.38 30.33 2.21
C THR A 369 1.12 29.31 1.10
N ARG A 370 1.25 29.74 -0.16
CA ARG A 370 1.06 28.96 -1.40
C ARG A 370 2.24 29.13 -2.34
N THR A 371 2.28 28.37 -3.43
CA THR A 371 3.32 28.51 -4.45
C THR A 371 2.78 28.94 -5.81
N ARG A 372 3.54 29.80 -6.53
CA ARG A 372 3.15 30.33 -7.85
C ARG A 372 3.13 29.27 -8.94
N THR A 373 3.97 28.25 -8.79
CA THR A 373 4.02 27.06 -9.64
C THR A 373 3.96 25.82 -8.75
N ASN A 374 3.75 24.65 -9.36
CA ASN A 374 3.65 23.39 -8.63
C ASN A 374 4.57 22.31 -9.21
N ARG A 375 5.84 22.66 -9.47
CA ARG A 375 6.85 21.72 -9.99
C ARG A 375 7.29 20.68 -8.96
N SER A 376 7.12 21.00 -7.67
CA SER A 376 7.27 20.09 -6.54
C SER A 376 6.12 19.06 -6.47
N GLY A 377 4.99 19.34 -7.12
CA GLY A 377 3.84 18.41 -7.16
C GLY A 377 3.18 18.21 -5.80
N GLY A 378 2.96 19.29 -5.05
CA GLY A 378 2.24 19.29 -3.77
C GLY A 378 3.04 18.81 -2.56
N ILE A 379 4.32 18.44 -2.74
CA ILE A 379 5.16 17.86 -1.69
C ILE A 379 6.55 18.51 -1.70
N GLN A 380 6.97 19.05 -0.56
CA GLN A 380 8.29 19.66 -0.39
C GLN A 380 8.95 19.10 0.87
N GLY A 381 10.20 18.65 0.75
CA GLY A 381 10.94 18.10 1.89
C GLY A 381 10.31 16.85 2.51
N GLY A 382 9.51 16.08 1.77
CA GLY A 382 8.81 14.91 2.31
C GLY A 382 7.42 15.17 2.88
N ILE A 383 6.95 16.42 2.82
CA ILE A 383 5.77 16.92 3.52
C ILE A 383 4.82 17.61 2.53
N SER A 384 3.51 17.40 2.68
CA SER A 384 2.50 18.08 1.86
C SER A 384 2.50 19.60 2.11
N ASN A 385 2.58 20.40 1.04
CA ASN A 385 2.61 21.87 1.16
C ASN A 385 1.21 22.53 1.03
N GLY A 386 0.22 21.77 0.53
CA GLY A 386 -1.16 22.21 0.34
C GLY A 386 -1.56 22.46 -1.12
N GLU A 387 -0.59 22.49 -2.03
CA GLU A 387 -0.88 22.46 -3.46
C GLU A 387 -1.34 21.07 -3.90
N ILE A 388 -1.92 20.98 -5.10
CA ILE A 388 -2.35 19.70 -5.67
C ILE A 388 -1.17 18.73 -5.72
N ILE A 389 -1.33 17.54 -5.14
CA ILE A 389 -0.36 16.48 -5.36
C ILE A 389 -0.61 15.90 -6.74
N ASN A 390 0.41 15.91 -7.60
CA ASN A 390 0.33 15.37 -8.96
C ASN A 390 1.40 14.29 -9.15
N MET A 391 0.98 13.11 -9.63
CA MET A 391 1.86 11.98 -9.87
C MET A 391 1.46 11.20 -11.12
N ARG A 392 2.45 10.54 -11.74
CA ARG A 392 2.27 9.66 -12.91
C ARG A 392 2.83 8.27 -12.60
N ILE A 393 2.03 7.25 -12.90
CA ILE A 393 2.36 5.84 -12.65
C ILE A 393 2.40 5.11 -14.00
N ALA A 394 3.56 4.54 -14.34
CA ALA A 394 3.77 3.83 -15.59
C ALA A 394 3.53 2.32 -15.41
N PHE A 395 2.73 1.74 -16.30
CA PHE A 395 2.40 0.32 -16.33
C PHE A 395 2.97 -0.34 -17.59
N LYS A 396 3.63 -1.48 -17.42
CA LYS A 396 4.10 -2.32 -18.51
C LYS A 396 2.93 -3.01 -19.24
N PRO A 397 3.19 -3.58 -20.43
CA PRO A 397 2.23 -4.44 -21.10
C PRO A 397 1.79 -5.65 -20.32
N THR A 398 0.59 -6.11 -20.65
CA THR A 398 0.12 -7.42 -20.20
C THR A 398 1.06 -8.48 -20.73
N SER A 399 1.67 -9.21 -19.80
CA SER A 399 2.66 -10.24 -20.13
C SER A 399 2.05 -11.46 -20.84
N THR A 400 0.75 -11.70 -20.64
CA THR A 400 0.06 -12.81 -21.31
C THR A 400 -0.56 -12.34 -22.62
N ILE A 401 -0.02 -12.84 -23.73
CA ILE A 401 -0.39 -12.46 -25.09
C ILE A 401 -0.65 -13.73 -25.91
N ALA A 402 -1.51 -13.63 -26.93
CA ALA A 402 -1.91 -14.78 -27.76
C ALA A 402 -0.81 -15.29 -28.72
N LYS A 403 0.29 -14.53 -28.83
CA LYS A 403 1.47 -14.88 -29.60
C LYS A 403 2.26 -15.97 -28.87
N GLU A 404 2.78 -16.92 -29.62
CA GLU A 404 3.70 -17.93 -29.10
C GLU A 404 5.00 -17.26 -28.62
N GLN A 405 5.48 -17.70 -27.45
CA GLN A 405 6.68 -17.15 -26.82
C GLN A 405 7.63 -18.27 -26.41
N ASN A 406 8.94 -18.04 -26.55
CA ASN A 406 9.97 -18.94 -26.04
C ASN A 406 10.03 -18.83 -24.52
N THR A 407 10.17 -19.98 -23.85
CA THR A 407 10.29 -20.06 -22.40
C THR A 407 10.97 -21.37 -21.97
N VAL A 408 11.00 -21.63 -20.67
CA VAL A 408 11.50 -22.88 -20.10
C VAL A 408 10.44 -23.54 -19.21
N THR A 409 10.50 -24.86 -19.12
CA THR A 409 9.71 -25.67 -18.19
C THR A 409 10.31 -25.63 -16.78
N ARG A 410 9.58 -26.14 -15.79
CA ARG A 410 10.09 -26.33 -14.42
C ARG A 410 11.33 -27.22 -14.37
N ASP A 411 11.46 -28.15 -15.31
CA ASP A 411 12.62 -29.05 -15.47
C ASP A 411 13.79 -28.40 -16.24
N LYS A 412 13.75 -27.07 -16.45
CA LYS A 412 14.78 -26.28 -17.15
C LYS A 412 14.99 -26.68 -18.62
N LYS A 413 13.96 -27.23 -19.27
CA LYS A 413 13.99 -27.51 -20.71
C LYS A 413 13.39 -26.33 -21.49
N GLU A 414 14.03 -25.93 -22.58
CA GLU A 414 13.48 -24.94 -23.49
C GLU A 414 12.18 -25.47 -24.14
N THR A 415 11.19 -24.60 -24.26
CA THR A 415 9.90 -24.89 -24.89
C THR A 415 9.31 -23.60 -25.44
N THR A 416 8.26 -23.72 -26.23
CA THR A 416 7.36 -22.60 -26.50
C THR A 416 6.13 -22.68 -25.63
N LEU A 417 5.52 -21.53 -25.37
CA LEU A 417 4.25 -21.41 -24.67
C LEU A 417 3.37 -20.44 -25.44
N ARG A 418 2.17 -20.90 -25.80
CA ARG A 418 1.11 -20.07 -26.34
C ARG A 418 -0.04 -20.09 -25.34
N VAL A 419 -0.24 -18.97 -24.66
CA VAL A 419 -1.33 -18.86 -23.68
C VAL A 419 -2.56 -18.29 -24.38
N GLY A 420 -3.56 -19.14 -24.60
CA GLY A 420 -4.92 -18.67 -24.89
C GLY A 420 -5.55 -18.07 -23.63
N GLY A 421 -6.51 -17.15 -23.78
CA GLY A 421 -7.30 -16.70 -22.64
C GLY A 421 -7.85 -15.29 -22.70
N ARG A 422 -8.63 -14.97 -21.66
CA ARG A 422 -9.31 -13.68 -21.44
C ARG A 422 -8.38 -12.73 -20.68
N HIS A 423 -7.45 -12.11 -21.39
CA HIS A 423 -6.51 -11.14 -20.80
C HIS A 423 -6.92 -9.71 -21.12
N ASP A 424 -6.55 -8.79 -20.23
CA ASP A 424 -6.72 -7.36 -20.50
C ASP A 424 -5.83 -6.98 -21.71
N PRO A 425 -6.37 -6.38 -22.78
CA PRO A 425 -5.54 -5.81 -23.84
C PRO A 425 -4.85 -4.53 -23.37
N CYS A 426 -5.30 -3.93 -22.27
CA CYS A 426 -4.68 -2.78 -21.63
C CYS A 426 -5.09 -2.75 -20.15
N VAL A 427 -4.13 -2.68 -19.22
CA VAL A 427 -4.42 -2.72 -17.78
C VAL A 427 -4.81 -1.36 -17.20
N VAL A 428 -4.42 -0.26 -17.84
CA VAL A 428 -4.49 1.07 -17.21
C VAL A 428 -5.91 1.57 -16.93
N PRO A 429 -6.96 1.29 -17.74
CA PRO A 429 -8.30 1.72 -17.37
C PRO A 429 -8.76 1.12 -16.03
N ARG A 430 -8.41 -0.15 -15.78
CA ARG A 430 -8.72 -0.84 -14.51
C ARG A 430 -7.77 -0.45 -13.39
N ALA A 431 -6.59 0.09 -13.71
CA ALA A 431 -5.62 0.55 -12.72
C ALA A 431 -6.05 1.87 -12.05
N VAL A 432 -6.85 2.71 -12.73
CA VAL A 432 -7.35 3.99 -12.22
C VAL A 432 -7.90 3.89 -10.77
N PRO A 433 -8.95 3.10 -10.47
CA PRO A 433 -9.47 3.01 -9.10
C PRO A 433 -8.49 2.35 -8.12
N VAL A 434 -7.54 1.55 -8.62
CA VAL A 434 -6.52 0.92 -7.77
C VAL A 434 -5.43 1.92 -7.36
N VAL A 435 -5.04 2.83 -8.26
CA VAL A 435 -4.12 3.93 -7.98
C VAL A 435 -4.74 4.86 -6.95
N GLU A 436 -5.99 5.31 -7.16
CA GLU A 436 -6.70 6.15 -6.20
C GLU A 436 -6.77 5.50 -4.81
N ALA A 437 -7.09 4.21 -4.75
CA ALA A 437 -7.17 3.47 -3.51
C ALA A 437 -5.82 3.45 -2.76
N MET A 438 -4.73 3.15 -3.46
CA MET A 438 -3.40 3.12 -2.84
C MET A 438 -2.94 4.51 -2.38
N VAL A 439 -3.23 5.57 -3.14
CA VAL A 439 -2.96 6.95 -2.73
C VAL A 439 -3.75 7.30 -1.48
N GLY A 440 -5.05 6.97 -1.43
CA GLY A 440 -5.88 7.16 -0.24
C GLY A 440 -5.33 6.44 0.99
N LEU A 441 -4.84 5.20 0.84
CA LEU A 441 -4.20 4.46 1.93
C LEU A 441 -2.95 5.17 2.45
N VAL A 442 -2.09 5.74 1.59
CA VAL A 442 -0.93 6.52 2.06
C VAL A 442 -1.37 7.73 2.86
N LEU A 443 -2.30 8.51 2.30
CA LEU A 443 -2.71 9.77 2.89
C LEU A 443 -3.38 9.57 4.25
N VAL A 444 -4.26 8.57 4.41
CA VAL A 444 -4.90 8.30 5.71
C VAL A 444 -3.89 7.80 6.75
N VAL A 445 -2.90 6.99 6.34
CA VAL A 445 -1.82 6.55 7.24
C VAL A 445 -1.00 7.74 7.74
N GLN A 446 -0.63 8.65 6.83
CA GLN A 446 0.17 9.84 7.15
C GLN A 446 -0.63 10.84 7.98
N LEU A 447 -1.92 11.01 7.70
CA LEU A 447 -2.83 11.82 8.51
C LEU A 447 -2.92 11.30 9.94
N MET A 448 -3.12 9.99 10.12
CA MET A 448 -3.19 9.39 11.45
C MET A 448 -1.87 9.49 12.21
N ALA A 449 -0.74 9.32 11.52
CA ALA A 449 0.59 9.51 12.12
C ALA A 449 0.80 10.97 12.59
N GLN A 450 0.40 11.93 11.76
CA GLN A 450 0.44 13.36 12.09
C GLN A 450 -0.40 13.66 13.34
N TYR A 451 -1.63 13.13 13.43
CA TYR A 451 -2.46 13.27 14.62
C TYR A 451 -1.82 12.65 15.87
N ALA A 452 -1.28 11.45 15.75
CA ALA A 452 -0.69 10.73 16.87
C ALA A 452 0.55 11.44 17.43
N GLN A 453 1.38 12.04 16.56
CA GLN A 453 2.64 12.66 16.96
C GLN A 453 2.51 14.16 17.27
N CYS A 454 1.81 14.92 16.43
CA CYS A 454 1.87 16.38 16.43
C CYS A 454 0.74 17.06 17.20
N ASN A 455 -0.33 16.34 17.56
CA ASN A 455 -1.44 16.91 18.33
C ASN A 455 -1.34 16.62 19.85
N LEU A 456 -0.18 16.14 20.33
CA LEU A 456 0.08 15.96 21.75
C LEU A 456 0.20 17.30 22.50
N PHE A 457 0.64 18.35 21.81
CA PHE A 457 0.75 19.71 22.33
C PHE A 457 -0.06 20.68 21.44
N PRO A 458 -0.47 21.85 21.96
CA PRO A 458 -1.11 22.87 21.15
C PRO A 458 -0.25 23.29 19.96
N VAL A 459 -0.89 23.52 18.81
CA VAL A 459 -0.20 24.01 17.61
C VAL A 459 0.30 25.44 17.80
N ASN A 460 1.43 25.76 17.20
CA ASN A 460 1.91 27.13 17.10
C ASN A 460 1.11 27.87 16.01
N SER A 461 0.05 28.58 16.39
CA SER A 461 -0.85 29.27 15.47
C SER A 461 -0.19 30.34 14.59
N ASP A 462 1.02 30.79 14.94
CA ASP A 462 1.78 31.73 14.10
C ASP A 462 2.33 31.06 12.83
N LEU A 463 2.53 29.74 12.86
CA LEU A 463 3.19 28.97 11.80
C LEU A 463 2.40 27.73 11.34
N GLN A 464 1.48 27.22 12.16
CA GLN A 464 0.77 25.96 11.97
C GLN A 464 -0.73 26.21 11.88
N GLU A 465 -1.34 25.62 10.86
CA GLU A 465 -2.79 25.50 10.79
C GLU A 465 -3.24 24.27 11.58
N PRO A 466 -4.28 24.39 12.42
CA PRO A 466 -4.80 23.25 13.15
C PRO A 466 -5.41 22.26 12.15
N LEU A 467 -4.95 21.00 12.20
CA LEU A 467 -5.60 19.89 11.51
C LEU A 467 -6.89 19.58 12.26
N LEU A 468 -8.01 20.05 11.73
CA LEU A 468 -9.36 19.81 12.26
C LEU A 468 -10.23 19.20 11.15
N PRO A 469 -11.14 18.29 11.50
CA PRO A 469 -12.10 17.77 10.54
C PRO A 469 -13.00 18.91 10.03
N VAL A 470 -13.31 18.88 8.74
CA VAL A 470 -14.27 19.78 8.10
C VAL A 470 -15.69 19.51 8.60
N LEU A 471 -16.02 18.24 8.86
CA LEU A 471 -17.31 17.87 9.43
C LEU A 471 -17.45 18.38 10.87
N GLN A 472 -18.55 19.06 11.12
CA GLN A 472 -18.93 19.52 12.46
C GLN A 472 -19.43 18.32 13.30
N PRO A 473 -19.29 18.33 14.64
CA PRO A 473 -19.79 17.25 15.49
C PRO A 473 -21.27 16.91 15.27
N GLU A 474 -22.09 17.90 14.91
CA GLU A 474 -23.52 17.76 14.65
C GLU A 474 -23.83 17.05 13.31
N GLU A 475 -22.86 16.94 12.41
CA GLU A 475 -22.97 16.28 11.10
C GLU A 475 -22.57 14.79 11.16
N VAL A 476 -22.01 14.34 12.29
CA VAL A 476 -21.67 12.93 12.52
C VAL A 476 -22.89 12.24 13.13
N PRO A 477 -23.52 11.27 12.45
CA PRO A 477 -24.66 10.55 13.01
C PRO A 477 -24.22 9.80 14.28
N PHE A 478 -24.85 10.15 15.40
CA PHE A 478 -24.66 9.53 16.72
C PHE A 478 -25.62 8.37 16.94
#